data_AF-A0A109FGM8-F1
#
_entry.id   AF-A0A109FGM8-F1
#
_cell.length_a   1.000
_cell.length_b   1.000
_cell.length_c   1.000
_cell.angle_alpha   90.00
_cell.angle_beta   90.00
_cell.angle_gamma   90.00
#
_symmetry.space_group_name_H-M   'P 1'
#
loop_
_entity.id
_entity.type
_entity.pdbx_description
1 polymer ?
#
loop_
_entity_poly.entity_id
_entity_poly.type
_entity_poly.pdbx_seq_one_letter_code
_entity_poly.pdbx_strand_id
1 'polypeptide(L)'
;MTTVNVTVQMSGGMELLFNNEPVHHLVLPRYYQPATTVQAAPTPKRKLTTRPEPIEESAEGAQETDVRFLIWWLREFQLEDRDRPELFSQGET
;
A
#
# COMPACT_ATOMS: atom_id res chain seq x y z
N MET A 1 -11.07 -16.03 5.12
CA MET A 1 -10.47 -14.72 4.76
C MET A 1 -9.27 -14.96 3.87
N THR A 2 -9.22 -14.34 2.69
CA THR A 2 -8.27 -14.69 1.61
C THR A 2 -7.22 -13.60 1.46
N THR A 3 -5.94 -13.98 1.40
CA THR A 3 -4.79 -13.08 1.19
C THR A 3 -4.04 -13.45 -0.09
N VAL A 4 -3.25 -12.52 -0.61
CA VAL A 4 -2.39 -12.67 -1.79
C VAL A 4 -0.95 -12.38 -1.39
N ASN A 5 -0.03 -13.27 -1.78
CA ASN A 5 1.39 -13.08 -1.57
C ASN A 5 2.01 -12.43 -2.81
N VAL A 6 2.63 -11.27 -2.64
CA VAL A 6 3.24 -10.50 -3.72
C VAL A 6 4.70 -10.27 -3.38
N THR A 7 5.58 -10.48 -4.36
CA THR A 7 6.99 -10.10 -4.25
C THR A 7 7.20 -8.86 -5.10
N VAL A 8 7.65 -7.78 -4.47
CA VAL A 8 7.96 -6.52 -5.13
C VAL A 8 9.46 -6.35 -5.18
N GLN A 9 10.01 -6.19 -6.38
CA GLN A 9 11.42 -5.93 -6.58
C GLN A 9 11.61 -4.47 -6.99
N MET A 10 12.37 -3.74 -6.19
CA MET A 10 12.76 -2.35 -6.43
C MET A 10 14.13 -2.33 -7.13
N SER A 11 14.31 -1.39 -8.05
CA SER A 11 15.59 -1.16 -8.72
C SER A 11 15.71 0.30 -9.16
N GLY A 12 16.90 0.70 -9.62
CA GLY A 12 17.14 2.05 -10.14
C GLY A 12 17.26 3.11 -9.03
N GLY A 13 17.63 2.72 -7.81
CA GLY A 13 17.77 3.63 -6.66
C GLY A 13 16.48 3.84 -5.87
N MET A 14 15.37 3.21 -6.28
CA MET A 14 14.10 3.28 -5.56
C MET A 14 14.14 2.49 -4.24
N GLU A 15 14.96 1.43 -4.17
CA GLU A 15 15.21 0.63 -2.96
C GLU A 15 15.70 1.48 -1.77
N LEU A 16 16.35 2.62 -2.04
CA LEU A 16 16.84 3.56 -1.01
C LEU A 16 15.69 4.16 -0.18
N LEU A 17 14.47 4.19 -0.72
CA LEU A 17 13.28 4.68 -0.01
C LEU A 17 12.67 3.64 0.96
N PHE A 18 13.12 2.39 0.86
CA PHE A 18 12.54 1.23 1.53
C PHE A 18 13.60 0.45 2.32
N ASN A 19 14.33 1.13 3.23
CA ASN A 19 15.40 0.54 4.04
C ASN A 19 16.57 -0.03 3.22
N ASN A 20 16.77 0.47 2.00
CA ASN A 20 17.78 -0.04 1.08
C ASN A 20 17.62 -1.55 0.80
N GLU A 21 16.39 -2.06 0.91
CA GLU A 21 16.04 -3.44 0.61
C GLU A 21 15.42 -3.52 -0.80
N PRO A 22 16.04 -4.26 -1.74
CA PRO A 22 15.56 -4.32 -3.11
C PRO A 22 14.40 -5.30 -3.31
N VAL A 23 14.11 -6.18 -2.36
CA VAL A 23 13.09 -7.23 -2.50
C VAL A 23 12.20 -7.26 -1.28
N HIS A 24 10.92 -6.99 -1.46
CA HIS A 24 9.93 -7.05 -0.40
C HIS A 24 8.89 -8.13 -0.65
N HIS A 25 8.73 -9.02 0.33
CA HIS A 25 7.67 -10.02 0.34
C HIS A 25 6.47 -9.46 1.14
N LEU A 26 5.36 -9.23 0.45
CA LEU A 26 4.16 -8.65 1.01
C LEU A 26 3.03 -9.68 1.04
N VAL A 27 2.31 -9.70 2.16
CA VAL A 27 1.05 -10.44 2.30
C VAL A 27 -0.06 -9.40 2.35
N LEU A 28 -0.83 -9.32 1.27
CA LEU A 28 -1.90 -8.35 1.10
C LEU A 28 -3.25 -9.04 1.27
N PRO A 29 -4.28 -8.36 1.80
CA PRO A 29 -5.65 -8.86 1.72
C PRO A 29 -6.05 -9.03 0.24
N ARG A 30 -6.88 -10.03 -0.09
CA ARG A 30 -7.32 -10.23 -1.48
C ARG A 30 -8.34 -9.18 -1.92
N TYR A 31 -9.15 -8.71 -0.98
CA TYR A 31 -10.11 -7.65 -1.21
C TYR A 31 -9.87 -6.53 -0.21
N TYR A 32 -10.15 -5.30 -0.63
CA TYR A 32 -10.02 -4.10 0.19
C TYR A 32 -11.16 -3.13 -0.13
N GLN A 33 -11.42 -2.18 0.77
CA GLN A 33 -12.39 -1.11 0.53
C GLN A 33 -11.67 0.15 0.04
N PRO A 34 -11.84 0.57 -1.23
CA PRO A 34 -11.12 1.71 -1.78
C PRO A 34 -11.50 3.04 -1.14
N ALA A 35 -12.75 3.17 -0.66
CA ALA A 35 -13.23 4.37 0.02
C ALA A 35 -12.47 4.68 1.33
N THR A 36 -11.97 3.64 2.02
CA THR A 36 -11.29 3.78 3.31
C THR A 36 -9.76 3.75 3.19
N THR A 37 -9.20 3.32 2.06
CA THR A 37 -7.75 3.18 1.86
C THR A 37 -7.23 4.19 0.83
N VAL A 38 -7.50 3.96 -0.46
CA VAL A 38 -6.91 4.68 -1.59
C VAL A 38 -7.61 6.03 -1.86
N GLN A 39 -8.93 6.09 -1.68
CA GLN A 39 -9.73 7.30 -1.92
C GLN A 39 -9.95 8.13 -0.65
N ALA A 40 -9.52 7.63 0.51
CA ALA A 40 -9.51 8.44 1.71
C ALA A 40 -8.56 9.62 1.48
N ALA A 41 -9.12 10.84 1.40
CA ALA A 41 -8.34 12.06 1.19
C ALA A 41 -7.14 12.10 2.15
N PRO A 42 -5.95 12.53 1.69
CA PRO A 42 -4.74 12.58 2.51
C PRO A 42 -4.94 13.59 3.63
N THR A 43 -5.55 13.14 4.72
CA THR A 43 -5.66 13.93 5.93
C THR A 43 -4.35 13.71 6.69
N PRO A 44 -3.59 14.77 6.99
CA PRO A 44 -2.23 14.68 7.54
C PRO A 44 -2.15 14.06 8.95
N LYS A 45 -3.26 13.53 9.48
CA LYS A 45 -3.38 13.05 10.87
C LYS A 45 -3.83 11.60 11.00
N ARG A 46 -4.17 10.90 9.91
CA ARG A 46 -4.57 9.49 9.99
C ARG A 46 -3.38 8.60 9.64
N LYS A 47 -2.35 8.58 10.52
CA LYS A 47 -1.37 7.48 10.52
C LYS A 47 -2.17 6.22 10.80
N LEU A 48 -2.42 5.40 9.79
CA LEU A 48 -2.95 4.05 10.00
C LEU A 48 -1.85 3.27 10.71
N THR A 49 -2.02 3.13 12.02
CA THR A 49 -1.14 2.32 12.87
C THR A 49 -1.39 0.83 12.68
N THR A 50 -2.52 0.46 12.08
CA THR A 50 -2.94 -0.92 11.90
C THR A 50 -3.15 -1.22 10.42
N ARG A 51 -2.58 -2.35 9.97
CA ARG A 51 -2.79 -2.90 8.62
C ARG A 51 -4.28 -3.19 8.41
N PRO A 52 -4.87 -2.84 7.27
CA PRO A 52 -6.27 -3.14 7.01
C PRO A 52 -6.51 -4.65 7.07
N GLU A 53 -7.58 -5.04 7.77
CA GLU A 53 -7.99 -6.43 7.88
C GLU A 53 -8.56 -6.94 6.56
N PRO A 54 -8.34 -8.23 6.23
CA PRO A 54 -8.90 -8.83 5.03
C PRO A 54 -10.43 -8.87 5.12
N ILE A 55 -11.09 -8.19 4.18
CA ILE A 55 -12.55 -8.23 4.04
C ILE A 55 -13.00 -9.39 3.14
N GLU A 56 -14.25 -9.78 3.27
CA GLU A 56 -14.88 -10.76 2.40
C GLU A 56 -15.31 -10.13 1.07
N GLU A 57 -15.34 -10.93 0.00
CA GLU A 57 -15.80 -10.48 -1.33
C GLU A 57 -17.23 -9.94 -1.30
N SER A 58 -18.09 -10.50 -0.43
CA SER A 58 -19.49 -10.08 -0.30
C SER A 58 -19.69 -8.77 0.45
N ALA A 59 -18.63 -8.14 0.98
CA ALA A 59 -18.74 -6.86 1.66
C ALA A 59 -19.06 -5.74 0.66
N GLU A 60 -20.02 -4.89 1.01
CA GLU A 60 -20.40 -3.75 0.17
C GLU A 60 -19.20 -2.83 -0.08
N GLY A 61 -18.90 -2.60 -1.37
CA GLY A 61 -17.74 -1.81 -1.79
C GLY A 61 -16.39 -2.51 -1.68
N ALA A 62 -16.35 -3.84 -1.53
CA ALA A 62 -15.12 -4.62 -1.65
C ALA A 62 -14.61 -4.60 -3.11
N GLN A 63 -13.32 -4.31 -3.27
CA GLN A 63 -12.60 -4.36 -4.54
C GLN A 63 -11.43 -5.32 -4.43
N GLU A 64 -11.13 -6.05 -5.51
CA GLU A 64 -9.95 -6.91 -5.56
C GLU A 64 -8.67 -6.06 -5.49
N THR A 65 -7.66 -6.56 -4.78
CA THR A 65 -6.37 -5.91 -4.62
C THR A 65 -5.72 -5.62 -5.97
N ASP A 66 -5.45 -4.34 -6.21
CA ASP A 66 -4.86 -3.82 -7.43
C ASP A 66 -3.54 -3.08 -7.15
N VAL A 67 -2.91 -2.59 -8.23
CA VAL A 67 -1.65 -1.84 -8.15
C VAL A 67 -1.80 -0.56 -7.32
N ARG A 68 -2.97 0.09 -7.33
CA ARG A 68 -3.22 1.31 -6.55
C ARG A 68 -3.19 1.00 -5.06
N PHE A 69 -3.83 -0.09 -4.63
CA PHE A 69 -3.74 -0.56 -3.25
C PHE A 69 -2.32 -0.96 -2.86
N LEU A 70 -1.57 -1.62 -3.75
CA LEU A 70 -0.17 -1.97 -3.52
C LEU A 70 0.70 -0.72 -3.29
N ILE A 71 0.58 0.29 -4.15
CA ILE A 71 1.32 1.56 -4.04
C ILE A 71 0.98 2.25 -2.72
N TRP A 72 -0.31 2.32 -2.38
CA TRP A 72 -0.77 2.87 -1.10
C TRP A 72 -0.16 2.10 0.09
N TRP A 73 -0.15 0.76 0.03
CA TRP A 73 0.40 -0.08 1.10
C TRP A 73 1.90 0.14 1.29
N LEU A 74 2.66 0.19 0.19
CA LEU A 74 4.09 0.45 0.23
C LEU A 74 4.38 1.81 0.87
N ARG A 75 3.66 2.84 0.46
CA ARG A 75 3.78 4.18 1.04
C ARG A 75 3.45 4.23 2.53
N GLU A 76 2.37 3.57 2.94
CA GLU A 76 1.92 3.61 4.32
C GLU A 76 2.73 2.70 5.26
N PHE A 77 3.18 1.53 4.83
CA PHE A 77 3.75 0.54 5.74
C PHE A 77 5.21 0.19 5.49
N GLN A 78 5.76 0.50 4.31
CA GLN A 78 7.13 0.13 3.95
C GLN A 78 8.07 1.31 3.69
N LEU A 79 7.54 2.51 3.42
CA LEU A 79 8.37 3.71 3.27
C LEU A 79 9.09 4.01 4.59
N GLU A 80 10.42 4.13 4.55
CA GLU A 80 11.23 4.41 5.74
C GLU A 80 10.87 5.79 6.32
N ASP A 81 10.74 6.78 5.44
CA ASP A 81 10.48 8.17 5.81
C ASP A 81 9.07 8.61 5.40
N ARG A 82 8.06 8.16 6.18
CA ARG A 82 6.63 8.47 5.95
C ARG A 82 6.31 9.97 5.97
N ASP A 83 7.18 10.78 6.55
CA ASP A 83 7.04 12.25 6.64
C ASP A 83 7.57 12.98 5.38
N ARG A 84 8.17 12.26 4.41
CA ARG A 84 8.57 12.78 3.08
C ARG A 84 7.82 12.10 1.92
N PRO A 85 6.49 12.23 1.83
CA PRO A 85 5.70 11.58 0.77
C PRO A 85 6.03 12.10 -0.64
N GLU A 86 6.68 13.26 -0.76
CA GLU A 86 7.15 13.83 -2.03
C GLU A 86 8.20 12.95 -2.73
N LEU A 87 8.96 12.15 -1.98
CA LEU A 87 9.91 11.18 -2.53
C LEU A 87 9.20 10.03 -3.24
N PHE A 88 7.93 9.81 -2.92
CA PHE A 88 7.10 8.77 -3.51
C PHE A 88 5.98 9.42 -4.35
N SER A 89 6.39 10.07 -5.43
CA SER A 89 5.47 10.69 -6.38
C SER A 89 4.90 9.63 -7.32
N GLN A 90 3.59 9.40 -7.21
CA GLN A 90 2.84 8.59 -8.18
C GLN A 90 2.74 9.43 -9.45
N GLY A 91 3.61 9.18 -10.43
CA GLY A 91 3.59 9.93 -11.69
C GLY A 91 2.21 9.85 -12.34
N GLU A 92 1.74 10.95 -12.93
CA GLU A 92 0.57 10.93 -13.82
C GLU A 92 0.90 9.99 -14.99
N THR A 93 0.24 8.84 -15.05
CA THR A 93 0.24 7.93 -16.21
C THR A 93 -1.18 7.83 -16.73
#